data_AF-A0A2E7QJ98-F1
#
_entry.id   AF-A0A2E7QJ98-F1
#
_cell.length_a   1.000
_cell.length_b   1.000
_cell.length_c   1.000
_cell.angle_alpha   90.00
_cell.angle_beta   90.00
_cell.angle_gamma   90.00
#
_symmetry.space_group_name_H-M   'P 1'
#
loop_
_entity.id
_entity.type
_entity.pdbx_description
1 polymer ?
#
loop_
_entity_poly.entity_id
_entity_poly.type
_entity_poly.pdbx_seq_one_letter_code
_entity_poly.pdbx_strand_id
1 'polypeptide(L)' 'ALFSGGNNIYHGGKQAGKSHFDAILLNATIYLDSEMICEDGEYLF' A
#
# COMPACT_ATOMS: atom_id res chain seq x y z
N ALA A 1 2.40 7.08 0.53
CA ALA A 1 1.69 5.76 0.55
C ALA A 1 2.54 4.70 1.25
N LEU A 2 1.94 3.85 2.09
CA LEU A 2 2.61 2.67 2.67
C LEU A 2 2.27 1.44 1.82
N PHE A 3 3.30 0.75 1.33
CA PHE A 3 3.17 -0.54 0.66
C PHE A 3 3.91 -1.60 1.46
N SER A 4 3.23 -2.70 1.75
CA SER A 4 3.77 -3.82 2.50
C SER A 4 3.71 -5.08 1.65
N GLY A 5 4.70 -5.95 1.79
CA GLY A 5 4.75 -7.23 1.09
C GLY A 5 5.27 -8.36 1.98
N GLY A 6 4.84 -9.58 1.68
CA GLY A 6 5.21 -10.78 2.44
C GLY A 6 3.99 -11.49 3.01
N ASN A 7 4.05 -11.81 4.30
CA ASN A 7 3.05 -12.67 4.95
C ASN A 7 1.65 -12.04 4.97
N ASN A 8 0.67 -12.73 4.40
CA ASN A 8 -0.73 -12.29 4.40
C ASN A 8 -1.74 -13.38 4.81
N ILE A 9 -1.29 -14.47 5.44
CA ILE A 9 -2.17 -15.58 5.86
C ILE A 9 -3.24 -15.16 6.88
N TYR A 10 -2.94 -14.19 7.74
CA TYR A 10 -3.86 -13.70 8.77
C TYR A 10 -5.04 -12.90 8.20
N HIS A 11 -4.97 -12.57 6.90
CA HIS A 11 -6.03 -11.89 6.16
C HIS A 11 -6.64 -12.78 5.06
N GLY A 12 -6.43 -14.11 5.13
CA GLY A 12 -6.94 -15.06 4.15
C GLY A 12 -6.13 -15.15 2.84
N GLY A 13 -4.95 -14.54 2.81
CA GLY A 13 -4.02 -14.63 1.67
C GLY A 13 -3.22 -15.94 1.66
N LYS A 14 -2.50 -16.18 0.55
CA LYS A 14 -1.76 -17.43 0.30
C LYS A 14 -0.26 -17.35 0.65
N GLN A 15 0.29 -16.16 0.90
CA GLN A 15 1.72 -16.02 1.23
C GLN A 15 1.95 -16.22 2.73
N ALA A 16 2.63 -17.33 3.08
CA ALA A 16 2.98 -17.72 4.44
C ALA A 16 4.48 -17.54 4.77
N GLY A 17 5.18 -16.71 3.99
CA GLY A 17 6.61 -16.46 4.19
C GLY A 17 6.91 -15.80 5.53
N LYS A 18 8.10 -16.02 6.09
CA LYS A 18 8.56 -15.35 7.32
C LYS A 18 9.05 -13.92 7.08
N SER A 19 9.38 -13.60 5.83
CA SER A 19 9.89 -12.28 5.44
C SER A 19 8.72 -11.31 5.25
N HIS A 20 8.87 -10.11 5.82
CA HIS A 20 7.97 -8.97 5.68
C HIS A 20 8.81 -7.74 5.38
N PHE A 21 8.30 -6.85 4.53
CA PHE A 21 8.91 -5.55 4.31
C PHE A 21 7.83 -4.48 4.22
N ASP A 22 8.22 -3.27 4.62
CA ASP A 22 7.43 -2.05 4.49
C ASP A 22 8.24 -1.04 3.67
N ALA A 23 7.58 -0.39 2.71
CA ALA A 23 8.16 0.63 1.86
C ALA A 23 7.27 1.88 1.85
N ILE A 24 7.92 3.04 1.98
CA ILE A 24 7.26 4.34 1.92
C ILE A 24 7.55 4.95 0.55
N LEU A 25 6.48 5.27 -0.19
CA LEU A 25 6.58 6.11 -1.39
C LEU A 25 6.23 7.55 -1.03
N LEU A 26 7.24 8.41 -1.16
CA LEU A 26 7.14 9.86 -1.07
C LEU A 26 6.55 10.41 -2.38
N ASN A 27 5.80 11.50 -2.28
CA ASN A 27 5.20 12.22 -3.40
C ASN A 27 4.40 11.31 -4.35
N ALA A 28 3.67 10.33 -3.80
CA ALA A 28 2.89 9.39 -4.59
C ALA A 28 1.54 10.00 -4.94
N THR A 29 1.13 9.89 -6.21
CA THR A 29 -0.27 10.03 -6.62
C THR A 29 -1.00 8.71 -6.40
N ILE A 30 -2.12 8.71 -5.70
CA ILE A 30 -2.89 7.49 -5.35
C ILE A 30 -4.30 7.61 -5.91
N TYR A 31 -4.73 6.55 -6.59
CA TYR A 31 -6.09 6.37 -7.08
C TYR A 31 -6.77 5.20 -6.36
N LEU A 32 -8.07 5.35 -6.09
CA LEU A 32 -8.96 4.29 -5.66
C LEU A 32 -9.99 4.10 -6.78
N ASP A 33 -9.89 2.96 -7.47
CA ASP A 33 -10.53 2.73 -8.77
C ASP A 33 -10.22 3.84 -9.78
N SER A 34 -11.19 4.71 -10.11
CA SER A 34 -11.01 5.87 -11.00
C SER A 34 -10.91 7.21 -10.28
N GLU A 35 -11.00 7.24 -8.96
CA GLU A 35 -10.98 8.45 -8.14
C GLU A 35 -9.57 8.72 -7.60
N MET A 36 -9.06 9.94 -7.77
CA MET A 36 -7.78 10.36 -7.17
C MET A 36 -8.01 10.77 -5.73
N ILE A 37 -7.27 10.17 -4.79
CA ILE A 37 -7.38 10.46 -3.34
C ILE A 37 -6.13 11.14 -2.77
N CYS A 38 -5.02 11.11 -3.50
CA CYS A 38 -3.77 11.73 -3.10
C CYS A 38 -3.02 12.23 -4.35
N GLU A 39 -2.48 13.44 -4.29
CA GLU A 39 -1.67 14.07 -5.34
C GLU A 39 -0.35 14.55 -4.73
N ASP A 40 0.79 14.15 -5.30
CA ASP A 40 2.13 14.53 -4.82
C ASP A 40 2.35 14.29 -3.31
N GLY A 41 1.71 13.25 -2.75
CA GLY A 41 1.83 12.90 -1.32
C GLY A 41 0.89 13.67 -0.40
N GLU A 42 0.11 14.61 -0.92
CA GLU A 42 -0.93 15.34 -0.19
C GLU A 42 -2.28 14.64 -0.33
N TYR A 43 -3.00 14.49 0.78
CA TYR A 43 -4.33 13.88 0.79
C TYR A 43 -5.40 14.92 0.39
N LEU A 44 -6.35 14.53 -0.46
CA LEU A 44 -7.28 15.45 -1.09
C LEU A 44 -8.62 15.65 -0.35
N PHE A 45 -8.83 15.04 0.84
CA PHE A 45 -10.12 15.07 1.58
C PHE A 45 -10.01 15.37 3.08
#